data_AF-A0A6J1PCN2-F1
#
_entry.id   AF-A0A6J1PCN2-F1
#
_cell.length_a   1.000
_cell.length_b   1.000
_cell.length_c   1.000
_cell.angle_alpha   90.00
_cell.angle_beta   90.00
_cell.angle_gamma   90.00
#
_symmetry.space_group_name_H-M   'P 1'
#
loop_
_entity.id
_entity.type
_entity.pdbx_description
1 polymer ?
#
loop_
_entity_poly.entity_id
_entity_poly.type
_entity_poly.pdbx_seq_one_letter_code
_entity_poly.pdbx_strand_id
1 'polypeptide(L)'
;MTEAMLPSIKTRQNILAQEGQVSRKESEQTEGIQYQSNCGENIQNTNLSPDNIKFVFFDLETSGFHKSADILQIAAKCEEYKFCAYATPTQPIMPKATEITGLKIVAGELFLDDERVQSSPLQKVLHTLVPLKKLYPQRKGKGMFKLSTLAQDLLQIELTENFHEAAYDVEILEQIASTIPKENLIGNHKSFKESLDHETRLQKTAKLKRSLNIFKNVISNGMIKKIAEAGINRAKLQDIYEKSGREGIIQLLSAKQKDNKPRVTNQKRILENIVEFLDTNQSPAMV
;
A
#
# COMPACT_ATOMS: atom_id res chain seq x y z
N MET A 1 61.24 15.02 16.94
CA MET A 1 59.95 15.74 16.89
C MET A 1 59.36 15.50 15.52
N THR A 2 58.18 14.85 15.45
CA THR A 2 57.45 14.59 14.20
C THR A 2 55.97 14.74 14.50
N GLU A 3 55.37 15.81 14.00
CA GLU A 3 54.00 16.22 14.28
C GLU A 3 52.93 15.40 13.55
N ALA A 4 51.75 15.29 14.16
CA ALA A 4 50.65 14.47 13.69
C ALA A 4 49.71 15.23 12.71
N MET A 5 50.00 15.16 11.40
CA MET A 5 49.14 15.68 10.32
C MET A 5 48.02 14.69 9.90
N LEU A 6 47.18 14.28 10.85
CA LEU A 6 46.05 13.35 10.62
C LEU A 6 44.63 13.84 11.05
N PRO A 7 44.43 14.91 11.86
CA PRO A 7 43.07 15.36 12.21
C PRO A 7 42.25 15.97 11.05
N SER A 8 42.88 16.64 10.08
CA SER A 8 42.18 17.53 9.13
C SER A 8 41.28 16.80 8.12
N ILE A 9 41.71 15.64 7.60
CA ILE A 9 40.99 14.90 6.54
C ILE A 9 39.70 14.28 7.09
N LYS A 10 39.75 13.64 8.27
CA LYS A 10 38.55 13.07 8.91
C LYS A 10 37.52 14.15 9.29
N THR A 11 37.99 15.30 9.77
CA THR A 11 37.11 16.45 10.04
C THR A 11 36.43 16.93 8.76
N ARG A 12 37.16 17.03 7.64
CA ARG A 12 36.61 17.44 6.34
C ARG A 12 35.60 16.43 5.77
N GLN A 13 35.83 15.13 5.94
CA GLN A 13 34.87 14.08 5.56
C GLN A 13 33.58 14.15 6.38
N ASN A 14 33.66 14.40 7.69
CA ASN A 14 32.49 14.55 8.55
C ASN A 14 31.68 15.82 8.21
N ILE A 15 32.35 16.94 7.88
CA ILE A 15 31.68 18.17 7.43
C ILE A 15 30.93 17.91 6.12
N LEU A 16 31.58 17.34 5.11
CA LEU A 16 30.92 17.00 3.83
C LEU A 16 29.76 16.00 3.99
N ALA A 17 29.85 15.07 4.95
CA ALA A 17 28.75 14.16 5.28
C ALA A 17 27.57 14.88 5.97
N GLN A 18 27.83 15.87 6.82
CA GLN A 18 26.79 16.69 7.45
C GLN A 18 26.15 17.65 6.45
N GLU A 19 26.93 18.35 5.63
CA GLU A 19 26.44 19.20 4.53
C GLU A 19 25.59 18.39 3.55
N GLY A 20 26.03 17.17 3.18
CA GLY A 20 25.25 16.26 2.36
C GLY A 20 23.95 15.77 3.02
N GLN A 21 23.89 15.62 4.34
CA GLN A 21 22.65 15.30 5.07
C GLN A 21 21.70 16.50 5.20
N VAL A 22 22.21 17.72 5.32
CA VAL A 22 21.40 18.95 5.33
C VAL A 22 20.82 19.19 3.95
N SER A 23 21.65 19.14 2.89
CA SER A 23 21.21 19.29 1.50
C SER A 23 20.17 18.23 1.09
N ARG A 24 20.31 16.97 1.56
CA ARG A 24 19.27 15.94 1.36
C ARG A 24 17.96 16.25 2.08
N LYS A 25 18.01 16.78 3.30
CA LYS A 25 16.78 17.18 4.03
C LYS A 25 16.10 18.39 3.37
N GLU A 26 16.88 19.31 2.82
CA GLU A 26 16.35 20.45 2.06
C GLU A 26 15.75 19.99 0.73
N SER A 27 16.39 19.08 -0.01
CA SER A 27 15.80 18.49 -1.22
C SER A 27 14.55 17.67 -0.90
N GLU A 28 14.54 16.85 0.16
CA GLU A 28 13.37 16.11 0.62
C GLU A 28 12.21 17.03 1.06
N GLN A 29 12.50 18.16 1.72
CA GLN A 29 11.48 19.17 2.06
C GLN A 29 10.93 19.90 0.83
N THR A 30 11.77 20.11 -0.19
CA THR A 30 11.37 20.80 -1.44
C THR A 30 10.58 19.87 -2.35
N GLU A 31 11.01 18.62 -2.52
CA GLU A 31 10.28 17.57 -3.26
C GLU A 31 8.95 17.22 -2.56
N GLY A 32 8.90 17.23 -1.23
CA GLY A 32 7.69 16.97 -0.45
C GLY A 32 6.54 17.98 -0.68
N ILE A 33 6.82 19.12 -1.32
CA ILE A 33 5.83 20.16 -1.66
C ILE A 33 5.45 20.11 -3.16
N GLN A 34 6.32 19.58 -4.04
CA GLN A 34 6.16 19.65 -5.49
C GLN A 34 5.73 18.33 -6.17
N TYR A 35 4.78 17.60 -5.56
CA TYR A 35 4.03 16.55 -6.23
C TYR A 35 2.52 16.81 -6.19
N GLN A 36 2.09 17.91 -6.82
CA GLN A 36 0.74 17.95 -7.39
C GLN A 36 0.70 17.00 -8.59
N SER A 37 0.26 15.76 -8.34
CA SER A 37 0.01 14.81 -9.42
C SER A 37 -1.19 15.28 -10.24
N ASN A 38 -0.93 15.92 -11.37
CA ASN A 38 -1.94 16.31 -12.35
C ASN A 38 -2.69 15.11 -12.97
N CYS A 39 -2.34 13.87 -12.60
CA CYS A 39 -3.07 12.65 -12.95
C CYS A 39 -4.39 12.46 -12.17
N GLY A 40 -4.74 13.37 -11.24
CA GLY A 40 -5.88 13.22 -10.34
C GLY A 40 -6.94 14.33 -10.34
N GLU A 41 -6.70 15.47 -10.98
CA GLU A 41 -7.63 16.61 -10.96
C GLU A 41 -8.31 16.84 -12.32
N ASN A 42 -9.62 17.10 -12.29
CA ASN A 42 -10.50 17.36 -13.44
C ASN A 42 -10.87 16.19 -14.38
N ILE A 43 -11.00 14.95 -13.87
CA ILE A 43 -12.05 14.07 -14.40
C ILE A 43 -13.37 14.47 -13.72
N GLN A 44 -14.05 15.46 -14.30
CA GLN A 44 -15.49 15.63 -14.10
C GLN A 44 -16.20 14.35 -14.58
N ASN A 45 -17.45 14.10 -14.13
CA ASN A 45 -18.25 12.96 -14.60
C ASN A 45 -18.61 13.09 -16.09
N THR A 46 -17.65 12.89 -16.97
CA THR A 46 -17.88 12.58 -18.37
C THR A 46 -18.52 11.20 -18.42
N ASN A 47 -19.64 11.07 -19.13
CA ASN A 47 -20.14 9.75 -19.50
C ASN A 47 -19.09 9.11 -20.40
N LEU A 48 -18.25 8.27 -19.80
CA LEU A 48 -17.19 7.57 -20.50
C LEU A 48 -17.85 6.57 -21.46
N SER A 49 -17.94 6.93 -22.73
CA SER A 49 -18.30 5.97 -23.78
C SER A 49 -17.32 4.79 -23.71
N PRO A 50 -17.79 3.53 -23.75
CA PRO A 50 -16.92 2.37 -23.81
C PRO A 50 -15.86 2.49 -24.90
N ASP A 51 -16.18 3.11 -26.04
CA ASP A 51 -15.28 3.25 -27.19
C ASP A 51 -14.05 4.14 -26.90
N ASN A 52 -14.17 5.11 -25.99
CA ASN A 52 -13.11 6.07 -25.67
C ASN A 52 -12.23 5.66 -24.47
N ILE A 53 -12.45 4.47 -23.87
CA ILE A 53 -11.59 3.94 -22.81
C ILE A 53 -10.54 3.00 -23.41
N LYS A 54 -9.27 3.30 -23.12
CA LYS A 54 -8.12 2.40 -23.32
C LYS A 54 -7.83 1.64 -22.03
N PHE A 55 -7.59 0.34 -22.13
CA PHE A 55 -7.12 -0.47 -21.01
C PHE A 55 -5.61 -0.59 -21.07
N VAL A 56 -4.98 -0.30 -19.94
CA VAL A 56 -3.55 -0.51 -19.75
C VAL A 56 -3.41 -1.62 -18.71
N PHE A 57 -2.72 -2.68 -19.07
CA PHE A 57 -2.30 -3.79 -18.21
C PHE A 57 -0.87 -3.51 -17.75
N PHE A 58 -0.50 -3.99 -16.56
CA PHE A 58 0.80 -3.74 -15.97
C PHE A 58 1.10 -4.77 -14.88
N ASP A 59 2.38 -5.04 -14.64
CA ASP A 59 2.85 -5.77 -13.46
C ASP A 59 4.22 -5.25 -13.01
N LEU A 60 4.66 -5.65 -11.80
CA LEU A 60 5.77 -5.07 -11.06
C LEU A 60 6.60 -6.16 -10.36
N GLU A 61 7.83 -6.38 -10.81
CA GLU A 61 8.78 -7.14 -10.00
C GLU A 61 9.42 -6.28 -8.92
N THR A 62 9.64 -6.86 -7.74
CA THR A 62 10.06 -6.13 -6.54
C THR A 62 11.18 -6.83 -5.79
N SER A 63 12.01 -6.07 -5.08
CA SER A 63 13.15 -6.59 -4.33
C SER A 63 12.79 -7.39 -3.07
N GLY A 64 11.51 -7.49 -2.73
CA GLY A 64 11.00 -8.20 -1.56
C GLY A 64 9.51 -8.02 -1.33
N PHE A 65 8.97 -8.76 -0.36
CA PHE A 65 7.51 -8.88 -0.13
C PHE A 65 6.89 -7.79 0.76
N HIS A 66 7.60 -6.69 0.99
CA HIS A 66 7.24 -5.63 1.94
C HIS A 66 6.91 -4.32 1.22
N LYS A 67 6.10 -3.44 1.84
CA LYS A 67 5.75 -2.12 1.28
C LYS A 67 6.96 -1.18 1.10
N SER A 68 8.11 -1.52 1.66
CA SER A 68 9.38 -0.79 1.52
C SER A 68 10.34 -1.44 0.52
N ALA A 69 9.90 -2.46 -0.23
CA ALA A 69 10.71 -3.05 -1.29
C ALA A 69 10.82 -2.08 -2.49
N ASP A 70 11.97 -2.09 -3.13
CA ASP A 70 12.17 -1.39 -4.39
C ASP A 70 11.40 -2.13 -5.48
N ILE A 71 10.84 -1.37 -6.42
CA ILE A 71 10.43 -1.92 -7.70
C ILE A 71 11.70 -2.13 -8.54
N LEU A 72 11.84 -3.30 -9.15
CA LEU A 72 12.99 -3.72 -9.98
C LEU A 72 12.64 -3.79 -11.47
N GLN A 73 11.37 -4.05 -11.79
CA GLN A 73 10.87 -4.07 -13.16
C GLN A 73 9.46 -3.49 -13.17
N ILE A 74 9.12 -2.76 -14.23
CA ILE A 74 7.74 -2.40 -14.58
C ILE A 74 7.51 -2.82 -16.02
N ALA A 75 6.47 -3.60 -16.24
CA ALA A 75 5.93 -3.82 -17.57
C ALA A 75 4.54 -3.22 -17.67
N ALA A 76 4.16 -2.77 -18.87
CA ALA A 76 2.82 -2.34 -19.20
C ALA A 76 2.46 -2.59 -20.66
N LYS A 77 1.19 -2.85 -20.95
CA LYS A 77 0.66 -3.06 -22.31
C LYS A 77 -0.67 -2.37 -22.49
N CYS A 78 -0.87 -1.81 -23.67
CA CYS A 78 -2.14 -1.25 -24.13
C CYS A 78 -2.28 -1.56 -25.62
N GLU A 79 -3.11 -2.53 -25.99
CA GLU A 79 -3.31 -2.93 -27.38
C GLU A 79 -1.97 -3.36 -28.01
N GLU A 80 -1.55 -2.80 -29.15
CA GLU A 80 -0.25 -3.10 -29.76
C GLU A 80 0.96 -2.56 -28.98
N TYR A 81 0.76 -1.58 -28.08
CA TYR A 81 1.86 -0.89 -27.38
C TYR A 81 2.32 -1.68 -26.17
N LYS A 82 3.64 -1.95 -26.10
CA LYS A 82 4.30 -2.61 -24.97
C LYS A 82 5.39 -1.71 -24.40
N PHE A 83 5.50 -1.72 -23.08
CA PHE A 83 6.55 -1.07 -22.30
C PHE A 83 7.11 -2.09 -21.31
N CYS A 84 8.43 -2.17 -21.22
CA CYS A 84 9.12 -2.95 -20.20
C CYS A 84 10.41 -2.21 -19.85
N ALA A 85 10.61 -1.93 -18.57
CA ALA A 85 11.79 -1.21 -18.09
C ALA A 85 12.22 -1.72 -16.71
N TYR A 86 13.53 -1.80 -16.52
CA TYR A 86 14.12 -2.20 -15.26
C TYR A 86 14.51 -0.96 -14.44
N ALA A 87 14.38 -1.08 -13.12
CA ALA A 87 14.68 -0.04 -12.16
C ALA A 87 15.91 -0.41 -11.33
N THR A 88 16.85 0.51 -11.18
CA THR A 88 18.08 0.27 -10.41
C THR A 88 17.73 0.22 -8.91
N PRO A 89 18.00 -0.88 -8.20
CA PRO A 89 17.71 -0.96 -6.77
C PRO A 89 18.61 -0.02 -5.95
N THR A 90 18.02 0.51 -4.89
CA THR A 90 18.65 1.31 -3.84
C THR A 90 19.04 0.47 -2.63
N GLN A 91 18.46 -0.72 -2.48
CA GLN A 91 18.71 -1.66 -1.37
C GLN A 91 18.93 -3.11 -1.87
N PRO A 92 19.50 -4.01 -1.05
CA PRO A 92 19.71 -5.41 -1.42
C PRO A 92 18.40 -6.14 -1.75
N ILE A 93 18.45 -7.00 -2.78
CA ILE A 93 17.34 -7.88 -3.15
C ILE A 93 17.26 -9.04 -2.16
N MET A 94 16.06 -9.36 -1.68
CA MET A 94 15.83 -10.53 -0.83
C MET A 94 16.12 -11.82 -1.62
N PRO A 95 16.86 -12.81 -1.09
CA PRO A 95 17.15 -14.05 -1.83
C PRO A 95 15.91 -14.78 -2.37
N LYS A 96 14.79 -14.72 -1.62
CA LYS A 96 13.51 -15.31 -2.04
C LYS A 96 12.75 -14.49 -3.08
N ALA A 97 13.10 -13.22 -3.28
CA ALA A 97 12.62 -12.46 -4.44
C ALA A 97 13.41 -12.90 -5.69
N THR A 98 14.74 -12.93 -5.63
CA THR A 98 15.61 -13.47 -6.70
C THR A 98 15.22 -14.89 -7.13
N GLU A 99 14.91 -15.79 -6.19
CA GLU A 99 14.46 -17.16 -6.50
C GLU A 99 13.12 -17.22 -7.26
N ILE A 100 12.29 -16.18 -7.16
CA ILE A 100 11.01 -16.10 -7.87
C ILE A 100 11.21 -15.42 -9.23
N THR A 101 11.88 -14.26 -9.24
CA THR A 101 11.87 -13.32 -10.38
C THR A 101 13.10 -13.41 -11.28
N GLY A 102 14.08 -14.26 -10.94
CA GLY A 102 15.40 -14.30 -11.58
C GLY A 102 16.28 -13.07 -11.29
N LEU A 103 15.74 -11.98 -10.75
CA LEU A 103 16.44 -10.70 -10.62
C LEU A 103 17.46 -10.70 -9.48
N LYS A 104 18.72 -10.43 -9.82
CA LYS A 104 19.86 -10.38 -8.88
C LYS A 104 20.79 -9.20 -9.15
N ILE A 105 21.51 -8.76 -8.12
CA ILE A 105 22.58 -7.77 -8.26
C ILE A 105 23.93 -8.49 -8.33
N VAL A 106 24.68 -8.27 -9.40
CA VAL A 106 26.07 -8.74 -9.57
C VAL A 106 26.95 -7.53 -9.82
N ALA A 107 28.00 -7.36 -9.00
CA ALA A 107 28.93 -6.23 -9.08
C ALA A 107 28.29 -4.81 -9.06
N GLY A 108 27.07 -4.68 -8.52
CA GLY A 108 26.31 -3.42 -8.48
C GLY A 108 25.39 -3.17 -9.67
N GLU A 109 25.34 -4.10 -10.64
CA GLU A 109 24.47 -4.05 -11.80
C GLU A 109 23.35 -5.09 -11.69
N LEU A 110 22.18 -4.79 -12.26
CA LEU A 110 21.01 -5.67 -12.22
C LEU A 110 21.07 -6.70 -13.37
N PHE A 111 20.82 -7.95 -13.02
CA PHE A 111 20.73 -9.09 -13.94
C PHE A 111 19.36 -9.74 -13.80
N LEU A 112 18.79 -10.18 -14.92
CA LEU A 112 17.71 -11.16 -14.97
C LEU A 112 18.35 -12.50 -15.32
N ASP A 113 18.22 -13.48 -14.43
CA ASP A 113 18.98 -14.73 -14.47
C ASP A 113 20.49 -14.43 -14.64
N ASP A 114 21.11 -14.83 -15.74
CA ASP A 114 22.54 -14.56 -16.03
C ASP A 114 22.76 -13.43 -17.07
N GLU A 115 21.69 -12.77 -17.55
CA GLU A 115 21.79 -11.64 -18.49
C GLU A 115 21.67 -10.28 -17.79
N ARG A 116 22.60 -9.36 -18.14
CA ARG A 116 22.62 -7.99 -17.60
C ARG A 116 21.53 -7.14 -18.22
N VAL A 117 20.59 -6.64 -17.42
CA VAL A 117 19.50 -5.79 -17.88
C VAL A 117 19.82 -4.30 -17.75
N GLN A 118 19.36 -3.48 -18.70
CA GLN A 118 19.53 -2.03 -18.62
C GLN A 118 18.50 -1.46 -17.62
N SER A 119 18.97 -1.04 -16.44
CA SER A 119 18.16 -0.43 -15.40
C SER A 119 18.35 1.09 -15.29
N SER A 120 17.37 1.80 -14.72
CA SER A 120 17.42 3.25 -14.48
C SER A 120 16.68 3.67 -13.20
N PRO A 121 16.83 4.90 -12.68
CA PRO A 121 16.12 5.33 -11.47
C PRO A 121 14.58 5.30 -11.62
N LEU A 122 13.90 4.75 -10.61
CA LEU A 122 12.45 4.45 -10.60
C LEU A 122 11.54 5.66 -10.90
N GLN A 123 12.00 6.88 -10.62
CA GLN A 123 11.31 8.14 -10.94
C GLN A 123 11.01 8.31 -12.45
N LYS A 124 11.71 7.59 -13.33
CA LYS A 124 11.45 7.56 -14.78
C LYS A 124 10.41 6.52 -15.22
N VAL A 125 9.93 5.67 -14.31
CA VAL A 125 9.17 4.45 -14.65
C VAL A 125 7.75 4.44 -14.04
N LEU A 126 7.53 5.17 -12.93
CA LEU A 126 6.26 5.18 -12.19
C LEU A 126 5.17 6.05 -12.85
N HIS A 127 4.45 5.50 -13.85
CA HIS A 127 3.35 6.24 -14.50
C HIS A 127 1.98 5.53 -14.62
N THR A 128 1.75 4.31 -14.09
CA THR A 128 0.38 3.71 -14.14
C THR A 128 0.06 2.55 -13.15
N LEU A 129 -1.18 2.57 -12.59
CA LEU A 129 -2.09 1.44 -12.20
C LEU A 129 -1.98 0.68 -10.84
N VAL A 130 -3.07 -0.04 -10.49
CA VAL A 130 -3.35 -0.69 -9.16
C VAL A 130 -4.26 -1.98 -9.12
N PRO A 131 -5.31 -2.20 -9.94
CA PRO A 131 -6.63 -2.61 -9.38
C PRO A 131 -6.99 -4.09 -9.09
N LEU A 132 -6.35 -5.12 -9.69
CA LEU A 132 -6.91 -6.47 -9.99
C LEU A 132 -7.62 -7.31 -8.87
N LYS A 133 -7.44 -7.03 -7.58
CA LYS A 133 -7.72 -7.99 -6.47
C LYS A 133 -9.19 -8.15 -6.04
N LYS A 134 -10.19 -7.90 -6.90
CA LYS A 134 -11.62 -7.95 -6.53
C LYS A 134 -12.56 -8.83 -7.37
N LEU A 135 -12.17 -9.30 -8.55
CA LEU A 135 -13.12 -9.89 -9.51
C LEU A 135 -13.55 -11.35 -9.27
N TYR A 136 -12.85 -12.13 -8.44
CA TYR A 136 -13.20 -13.56 -8.22
C TYR A 136 -13.39 -13.96 -6.74
N PRO A 137 -14.29 -13.33 -5.96
CA PRO A 137 -14.49 -13.60 -4.52
C PRO A 137 -14.83 -15.06 -4.14
N GLN A 138 -15.22 -15.88 -5.13
CA GLN A 138 -15.47 -17.32 -5.04
C GLN A 138 -14.19 -18.19 -5.06
N ARG A 139 -13.06 -17.70 -5.59
CA ARG A 139 -11.77 -18.42 -5.67
C ARG A 139 -11.06 -18.40 -4.30
N LYS A 140 -11.46 -19.29 -3.39
CA LYS A 140 -10.92 -19.33 -2.01
C LYS A 140 -9.86 -20.43 -1.84
N GLY A 141 -8.59 -20.04 -1.94
CA GLY A 141 -7.46 -20.93 -1.69
C GLY A 141 -6.11 -20.23 -1.89
N LYS A 142 -5.06 -20.71 -1.23
CA LYS A 142 -3.70 -20.18 -1.38
C LYS A 142 -3.19 -20.52 -2.79
N GLY A 143 -3.09 -19.52 -3.67
CA GLY A 143 -2.61 -19.69 -5.04
C GLY A 143 -3.65 -19.49 -6.15
N MET A 144 -4.96 -19.47 -5.84
CA MET A 144 -6.02 -19.41 -6.88
C MET A 144 -6.12 -18.09 -7.67
N PHE A 145 -5.31 -17.08 -7.30
CA PHE A 145 -5.19 -15.80 -8.00
C PHE A 145 -3.74 -15.53 -8.46
N LYS A 146 -2.86 -16.54 -8.45
CA LYS A 146 -1.61 -16.43 -9.21
C LYS A 146 -1.99 -16.29 -10.69
N LEU A 147 -1.26 -15.46 -11.42
CA LEU A 147 -1.52 -15.27 -12.84
C LEU A 147 -1.37 -16.58 -13.61
N SER A 148 -0.34 -17.37 -13.30
CA SER A 148 -0.13 -18.71 -13.81
C SER A 148 -1.37 -19.63 -13.68
N THR A 149 -2.03 -19.61 -12.52
CA THR A 149 -3.28 -20.37 -12.30
C THR A 149 -4.46 -19.79 -13.08
N LEU A 150 -4.55 -18.47 -13.26
CA LEU A 150 -5.60 -17.85 -14.08
C LEU A 150 -5.42 -18.15 -15.57
N ALA A 151 -4.17 -18.14 -16.07
CA ALA A 151 -3.83 -18.45 -17.45
C ALA A 151 -4.19 -19.90 -17.81
N GLN A 152 -3.83 -20.84 -16.92
CA GLN A 152 -4.18 -22.25 -17.10
C GLN A 152 -5.70 -22.46 -17.06
N ASP A 153 -6.40 -21.89 -16.07
CA ASP A 153 -7.85 -22.09 -15.89
C ASP A 153 -8.71 -21.46 -17.00
N LEU A 154 -8.31 -20.31 -17.55
CA LEU A 154 -9.15 -19.50 -18.43
C LEU A 154 -8.73 -19.54 -19.91
N LEU A 155 -7.44 -19.75 -20.18
CA LEU A 155 -6.86 -19.71 -21.52
C LEU A 155 -6.27 -21.05 -21.97
N GLN A 156 -6.31 -22.09 -21.10
CA GLN A 156 -5.70 -23.41 -21.33
C GLN A 156 -4.19 -23.35 -21.61
N ILE A 157 -3.51 -22.30 -21.12
CA ILE A 157 -2.06 -22.12 -21.29
C ILE A 157 -1.32 -23.03 -20.29
N GLU A 158 -0.34 -23.79 -20.77
CA GLU A 158 0.50 -24.62 -19.91
C GLU A 158 1.36 -23.76 -18.97
N LEU A 159 1.58 -24.25 -17.76
CA LEU A 159 2.42 -23.58 -16.76
C LEU A 159 3.89 -23.64 -17.20
N THR A 160 4.44 -22.51 -17.63
CA THR A 160 5.86 -22.33 -17.94
C THR A 160 6.56 -21.56 -16.81
N GLU A 161 7.89 -21.54 -16.82
CA GLU A 161 8.69 -20.80 -15.82
C GLU A 161 8.56 -19.26 -15.98
N ASN A 162 8.02 -18.79 -17.12
CA ASN A 162 7.92 -17.38 -17.49
C ASN A 162 6.91 -16.55 -16.67
N PHE A 163 6.09 -17.16 -15.81
CA PHE A 163 5.05 -16.48 -15.00
C PHE A 163 5.60 -15.61 -13.84
N HIS A 164 6.85 -15.19 -13.95
CA HIS A 164 7.64 -14.39 -13.00
C HIS A 164 8.48 -13.32 -13.73
N GLU A 165 8.06 -12.96 -14.94
CA GLU A 165 8.63 -11.90 -15.76
C GLU A 165 7.49 -10.94 -16.14
N ALA A 166 7.61 -9.66 -15.76
CA ALA A 166 6.47 -8.75 -15.80
C ALA A 166 5.90 -8.53 -17.21
N ALA A 167 6.71 -8.59 -18.28
CA ALA A 167 6.21 -8.40 -19.65
C ALA A 167 5.38 -9.60 -20.12
N TYR A 168 5.82 -10.84 -19.85
CA TYR A 168 5.02 -12.05 -20.08
C TYR A 168 3.71 -12.02 -19.28
N ASP A 169 3.78 -11.67 -18.00
CA ASP A 169 2.60 -11.56 -17.13
C ASP A 169 1.59 -10.53 -17.67
N VAL A 170 2.08 -9.42 -18.21
CA VAL A 170 1.25 -8.39 -18.85
C VAL A 170 0.55 -8.85 -20.15
N GLU A 171 1.19 -9.69 -20.97
CA GLU A 171 0.53 -10.31 -22.14
C GLU A 171 -0.65 -11.19 -21.71
N ILE A 172 -0.45 -12.01 -20.67
CA ILE A 172 -1.47 -12.92 -20.15
C ILE A 172 -2.62 -12.14 -19.50
N LEU A 173 -2.32 -11.04 -18.81
CA LEU A 173 -3.34 -10.15 -18.23
C LEU A 173 -4.26 -9.54 -19.29
N GLU A 174 -3.72 -9.11 -20.43
CA GLU A 174 -4.53 -8.63 -21.55
C GLU A 174 -5.41 -9.74 -22.12
N GLN A 175 -4.85 -10.93 -22.37
CA GLN A 175 -5.60 -12.07 -22.89
C GLN A 175 -6.77 -12.45 -21.97
N ILE A 176 -6.55 -12.52 -20.65
CA ILE A 176 -7.62 -12.77 -19.67
C ILE A 176 -8.68 -11.66 -19.72
N ALA A 177 -8.27 -10.39 -19.77
CA ALA A 177 -9.19 -9.27 -19.78
C ALA A 177 -10.02 -9.20 -21.07
N SER A 178 -9.48 -9.63 -22.21
CA SER A 178 -10.21 -9.73 -23.48
C SER A 178 -11.43 -10.68 -23.43
N THR A 179 -11.45 -11.63 -22.49
CA THR A 179 -12.61 -12.53 -22.27
C THR A 179 -13.73 -11.88 -21.46
N ILE A 180 -13.54 -10.66 -20.94
CA ILE A 180 -14.49 -9.96 -20.07
C ILE A 180 -15.15 -8.80 -20.85
N PRO A 181 -16.49 -8.69 -20.85
CA PRO A 181 -17.19 -7.56 -21.48
C PRO A 181 -16.68 -6.20 -20.99
N LYS A 182 -16.46 -5.26 -21.92
CA LYS A 182 -15.85 -3.95 -21.66
C LYS A 182 -16.65 -3.14 -20.63
N GLU A 183 -17.96 -3.25 -20.67
CA GLU A 183 -18.93 -2.61 -19.77
C GLU A 183 -18.75 -3.11 -18.32
N ASN A 184 -18.41 -4.39 -18.14
CA ASN A 184 -18.15 -4.96 -16.82
C ASN A 184 -16.82 -4.47 -16.23
N LEU A 185 -15.79 -4.30 -17.07
CA LEU A 185 -14.52 -3.69 -16.66
C LEU A 185 -14.71 -2.23 -16.24
N ILE A 186 -15.46 -1.45 -17.04
CA ILE A 186 -15.76 -0.04 -16.76
C ILE A 186 -16.66 0.09 -15.53
N GLY A 187 -17.74 -0.69 -15.43
CA GLY A 187 -18.68 -0.63 -14.30
C GLY A 187 -18.09 -1.01 -12.94
N ASN A 188 -16.94 -1.71 -12.92
CA ASN A 188 -16.22 -2.10 -11.71
C ASN A 188 -14.92 -1.31 -11.48
N HIS A 189 -14.63 -0.29 -12.31
CA HIS A 189 -13.45 0.54 -12.11
C HIS A 189 -13.52 1.31 -10.77
N LYS A 190 -12.34 1.67 -10.28
CA LYS A 190 -12.18 2.64 -9.20
C LYS A 190 -11.33 3.76 -9.72
N SER A 191 -11.74 5.00 -9.47
CA SER A 191 -10.87 6.14 -9.70
C SER A 191 -9.59 6.04 -8.85
N PHE A 192 -8.53 6.69 -9.31
CA PHE A 192 -7.31 6.87 -8.52
C PHE A 192 -7.63 7.54 -7.16
N LYS A 193 -8.50 8.56 -7.18
CA LYS A 193 -8.97 9.28 -5.99
C LYS A 193 -9.60 8.36 -4.95
N GLU A 194 -10.56 7.51 -5.32
CA GLU A 194 -11.18 6.56 -4.38
C GLU A 194 -10.18 5.54 -3.81
N SER A 195 -9.12 5.23 -4.57
CA SER A 195 -8.05 4.32 -4.15
C SER A 195 -7.08 5.00 -3.17
N LEU A 196 -6.76 6.27 -3.42
CA LEU A 196 -5.96 7.12 -2.52
C LEU A 196 -6.70 7.44 -1.22
N ASP A 197 -7.99 7.77 -1.29
CA ASP A 197 -8.88 7.97 -0.13
C ASP A 197 -8.97 6.68 0.71
N HIS A 198 -9.00 5.52 0.04
CA HIS A 198 -9.01 4.22 0.69
C HIS A 198 -7.71 3.93 1.46
N GLU A 199 -6.53 4.12 0.84
CA GLU A 199 -5.24 3.93 1.53
C GLU A 199 -5.05 4.96 2.65
N THR A 200 -5.42 6.22 2.43
CA THR A 200 -5.42 7.28 3.46
C THR A 200 -6.26 6.88 4.68
N ARG A 201 -7.46 6.32 4.43
CA ARG A 201 -8.32 5.78 5.50
C ARG A 201 -7.71 4.56 6.19
N LEU A 202 -7.04 3.66 5.48
CA LEU A 202 -6.32 2.53 6.09
C LEU A 202 -5.18 3.01 7.00
N GLN A 203 -4.36 3.97 6.55
CA GLN A 203 -3.28 4.55 7.34
C GLN A 203 -3.81 5.25 8.60
N LYS A 204 -4.88 6.05 8.47
CA LYS A 204 -5.57 6.69 9.59
C LYS A 204 -6.10 5.63 10.58
N THR A 205 -6.81 4.62 10.09
CA THR A 205 -7.32 3.50 10.89
C THR A 205 -6.19 2.75 11.61
N ALA A 206 -5.04 2.53 10.97
CA ALA A 206 -3.88 1.88 11.58
C ALA A 206 -3.21 2.73 12.69
N LYS A 207 -3.24 4.07 12.58
CA LYS A 207 -2.84 5.00 13.66
C LYS A 207 -3.84 4.95 14.82
N LEU A 208 -5.15 5.05 14.53
CA LEU A 208 -6.21 4.98 15.56
C LEU A 208 -6.20 3.63 16.30
N LYS A 209 -6.11 2.51 15.58
CA LYS A 209 -6.06 1.15 16.14
C LYS A 209 -4.89 0.97 17.12
N ARG A 210 -3.71 1.54 16.83
CA ARG A 210 -2.56 1.50 17.75
C ARG A 210 -2.86 2.17 19.09
N SER A 211 -3.56 3.31 19.10
CA SER A 211 -3.95 3.98 20.34
C SER A 211 -4.91 3.16 21.22
N LEU A 212 -5.68 2.26 20.60
CA LEU A 212 -6.67 1.40 21.26
C LEU A 212 -6.10 0.04 21.69
N ASN A 213 -4.78 -0.19 21.54
CA ASN A 213 -4.14 -1.45 21.93
C ASN A 213 -4.33 -1.79 23.43
N ILE A 214 -4.59 -0.80 24.28
CA ILE A 214 -4.95 -0.96 25.69
C ILE A 214 -6.15 -1.91 25.90
N PHE A 215 -7.08 -1.97 24.93
CA PHE A 215 -8.28 -2.81 25.01
C PHE A 215 -8.07 -4.25 24.49
N LYS A 216 -6.85 -4.67 24.11
CA LYS A 216 -6.58 -5.98 23.46
C LYS A 216 -7.07 -7.20 24.25
N ASN A 217 -7.11 -7.10 25.58
CA ASN A 217 -7.57 -8.17 26.48
C ASN A 217 -8.99 -7.92 27.01
N VAL A 218 -9.62 -6.80 26.62
CA VAL A 218 -10.95 -6.34 27.07
C VAL A 218 -12.00 -6.67 26.01
N ILE A 219 -11.65 -6.46 24.74
CA ILE A 219 -12.50 -6.70 23.56
C ILE A 219 -11.65 -7.29 22.42
N SER A 220 -12.30 -7.98 21.48
CA SER A 220 -11.59 -8.62 20.37
C SER A 220 -10.90 -7.62 19.44
N ASN A 221 -9.80 -8.07 18.79
CA ASN A 221 -9.10 -7.30 17.75
C ASN A 221 -10.03 -6.80 16.61
N GLY A 222 -11.11 -7.53 16.33
CA GLY A 222 -12.15 -7.12 15.39
C GLY A 222 -12.97 -5.93 15.89
N MET A 223 -13.27 -5.87 17.19
CA MET A 223 -13.97 -4.73 17.78
C MET A 223 -13.07 -3.49 17.86
N ILE A 224 -11.80 -3.65 18.25
CA ILE A 224 -10.80 -2.57 18.20
C ILE A 224 -10.70 -1.98 16.78
N LYS A 225 -10.73 -2.85 15.75
CA LYS A 225 -10.76 -2.42 14.35
C LYS A 225 -12.01 -1.59 14.04
N LYS A 226 -13.21 -2.03 14.44
CA LYS A 226 -14.46 -1.27 14.23
C LYS A 226 -14.44 0.12 14.89
N ILE A 227 -13.95 0.23 16.12
CA ILE A 227 -13.80 1.52 16.84
C ILE A 227 -12.87 2.46 16.05
N ALA A 228 -11.73 1.94 15.58
CA ALA A 228 -10.80 2.71 14.75
C ALA A 228 -11.39 3.12 13.39
N GLU A 229 -12.15 2.24 12.73
CA GLU A 229 -12.84 2.53 11.46
C GLU A 229 -13.95 3.59 11.63
N ALA A 230 -14.60 3.63 12.80
CA ALA A 230 -15.57 4.66 13.20
C ALA A 230 -14.91 6.03 13.55
N GLY A 231 -13.60 6.17 13.36
CA GLY A 231 -12.83 7.40 13.60
C GLY A 231 -12.54 7.69 15.07
N ILE A 232 -12.62 6.68 15.95
CA ILE A 232 -12.46 6.83 17.39
C ILE A 232 -11.07 6.32 17.82
N ASN A 233 -10.38 7.08 18.67
CA ASN A 233 -9.12 6.71 19.33
C ASN A 233 -9.30 6.70 20.86
N ARG A 234 -8.26 6.28 21.59
CA ARG A 234 -8.24 6.34 23.07
C ARG A 234 -8.61 7.73 23.60
N ALA A 235 -7.98 8.78 23.08
CA ALA A 235 -8.21 10.15 23.56
C ALA A 235 -9.68 10.58 23.44
N LYS A 236 -10.36 10.22 22.34
CA LYS A 236 -11.78 10.54 22.15
C LYS A 236 -12.72 9.69 23.02
N LEU A 237 -12.35 8.45 23.34
CA LEU A 237 -13.07 7.68 24.37
C LEU A 237 -12.90 8.35 25.74
N GLN A 238 -11.68 8.71 26.11
CA GLN A 238 -11.38 9.36 27.39
C GLN A 238 -12.15 10.68 27.56
N ASP A 239 -12.06 11.59 26.58
CA ASP A 239 -12.74 12.89 26.58
C ASP A 239 -14.28 12.78 26.72
N ILE A 240 -14.88 11.80 26.06
CA ILE A 240 -16.33 11.54 26.15
C ILE A 240 -16.69 10.88 27.49
N TYR A 241 -15.82 10.05 28.04
CA TYR A 241 -16.01 9.44 29.34
C TYR A 241 -15.95 10.47 30.46
N GLU A 242 -14.99 11.40 30.40
CA GLU A 242 -14.86 12.49 31.37
C GLU A 242 -16.04 13.47 31.33
N LYS A 243 -16.60 13.73 30.13
CA LYS A 243 -17.74 14.67 29.96
C LYS A 243 -19.11 14.07 30.21
N SER A 244 -19.29 12.75 30.02
CA SER A 244 -20.62 12.13 29.95
C SER A 244 -20.69 10.70 30.50
N GLY A 245 -19.61 10.24 31.14
CA GLY A 245 -19.55 8.97 31.86
C GLY A 245 -19.91 7.75 31.02
N ARG A 246 -20.47 6.74 31.70
CA ARG A 246 -20.85 5.43 31.13
C ARG A 246 -21.80 5.58 29.94
N GLU A 247 -22.82 6.43 30.08
CA GLU A 247 -23.81 6.68 29.03
C GLU A 247 -23.22 7.37 27.80
N GLY A 248 -22.28 8.30 27.94
CA GLY A 248 -21.60 8.93 26.82
C GLY A 248 -20.89 7.93 25.89
N ILE A 249 -20.24 6.91 26.47
CA ILE A 249 -19.56 5.85 25.71
C ILE A 249 -20.55 4.88 25.08
N ILE A 250 -21.60 4.50 25.82
CA ILE A 250 -22.68 3.66 25.29
C ILE A 250 -23.33 4.35 24.09
N GLN A 251 -23.75 5.61 24.23
CA GLN A 251 -24.36 6.38 23.15
C GLN A 251 -23.41 6.55 21.96
N LEU A 252 -22.13 6.89 22.18
CA LEU A 252 -21.13 7.03 21.11
C LEU A 252 -20.99 5.76 20.26
N LEU A 253 -20.89 4.59 20.89
CA LEU A 253 -20.59 3.32 20.23
C LEU A 253 -21.83 2.62 19.66
N SER A 254 -23.00 2.86 20.25
CA SER A 254 -24.30 2.33 19.80
C SER A 254 -25.03 3.25 18.79
N ALA A 255 -24.61 4.52 18.67
CA ALA A 255 -25.23 5.52 17.80
C ALA A 255 -25.58 4.96 16.41
N LYS A 256 -26.85 5.12 16.00
CA LYS A 256 -27.33 4.66 14.70
C LYS A 256 -26.71 5.48 13.56
N GLN A 257 -26.25 4.78 12.54
CA GLN A 257 -25.80 5.36 11.27
C GLN A 257 -26.96 5.47 10.27
N LYS A 258 -26.70 6.06 9.09
CA LYS A 258 -27.71 6.24 8.03
C LYS A 258 -28.37 4.94 7.56
N ASP A 259 -27.69 3.80 7.70
CA ASP A 259 -28.20 2.46 7.38
C ASP A 259 -28.86 1.76 8.59
N ASN A 260 -29.21 2.51 9.65
CA ASN A 260 -29.81 2.04 10.90
C ASN A 260 -28.95 1.04 11.70
N LYS A 261 -27.71 0.77 11.27
CA LYS A 261 -26.74 -0.06 12.02
C LYS A 261 -26.03 0.78 13.10
N PRO A 262 -25.54 0.15 14.17
CA PRO A 262 -24.76 0.86 15.18
C PRO A 262 -23.37 1.22 14.67
N ARG A 263 -22.90 2.41 15.05
CA ARG A 263 -21.59 2.97 14.69
C ARG A 263 -20.42 2.03 14.97
N VAL A 264 -20.51 1.25 16.05
CA VAL A 264 -19.55 0.20 16.41
C VAL A 264 -20.28 -1.09 16.81
N THR A 265 -21.14 -1.02 17.84
CA THR A 265 -21.82 -2.20 18.41
C THR A 265 -22.97 -1.80 19.35
N ASN A 266 -24.02 -2.65 19.39
CA ASN A 266 -25.09 -2.62 20.39
C ASN A 266 -24.98 -3.77 21.41
N GLN A 267 -23.90 -4.56 21.36
CA GLN A 267 -23.74 -5.71 22.26
C GLN A 267 -23.39 -5.22 23.67
N LYS A 268 -24.38 -5.28 24.59
CA LYS A 268 -24.29 -4.78 25.97
C LYS A 268 -22.98 -5.17 26.67
N ARG A 269 -22.65 -6.47 26.69
CA ARG A 269 -21.40 -7.02 27.26
C ARG A 269 -20.12 -6.34 26.75
N ILE A 270 -20.07 -5.98 25.47
CA ILE A 270 -18.89 -5.32 24.89
C ILE A 270 -18.80 -3.86 25.33
N LEU A 271 -19.94 -3.18 25.45
CA LEU A 271 -20.01 -1.81 25.96
C LEU A 271 -19.65 -1.77 27.45
N GLU A 272 -20.22 -2.69 28.25
CA GLU A 272 -19.91 -2.88 29.67
C GLU A 272 -18.41 -3.11 29.89
N ASN A 273 -17.80 -4.08 29.20
CA ASN A 273 -16.35 -4.34 29.25
C ASN A 273 -15.50 -3.09 28.96
N ILE A 274 -15.85 -2.29 27.95
CA ILE A 274 -15.10 -1.07 27.58
C ILE A 274 -15.20 -0.02 28.69
N VAL A 275 -16.40 0.14 29.25
CA VAL A 275 -16.68 1.17 30.26
C VAL A 275 -16.08 0.80 31.61
N GLU A 276 -16.17 -0.46 32.04
CA GLU A 276 -15.52 -0.96 33.27
C GLU A 276 -13.98 -0.87 33.19
N PHE A 277 -13.42 -1.06 31.99
CA PHE A 277 -11.99 -0.78 31.78
C PHE A 277 -11.67 0.71 31.94
N LEU A 278 -12.54 1.61 31.47
CA LEU A 278 -12.34 3.05 31.64
C LEU A 278 -12.49 3.48 33.11
N ASP A 279 -13.46 2.93 33.85
CA ASP A 279 -13.61 3.13 35.30
C ASP A 279 -12.32 2.74 36.05
N THR A 280 -11.84 1.52 35.83
CA THR A 280 -10.67 0.97 36.55
C THR A 280 -9.34 1.62 36.17
N ASN A 281 -9.28 2.35 35.05
CA ASN A 281 -8.07 3.01 34.56
C ASN A 281 -8.15 4.56 34.64
N GLN A 282 -9.13 5.11 35.37
CA GLN A 282 -9.02 6.46 35.91
C GLN A 282 -8.02 6.46 37.07
N SER A 283 -6.76 6.80 36.79
CA SER A 283 -5.82 7.28 37.82
C SER A 283 -5.67 8.80 37.71
N PRO A 284 -5.52 9.51 38.83
CA PRO A 284 -5.98 10.87 38.95
C PRO A 284 -5.12 11.86 38.18
N ALA A 285 -5.75 12.94 37.71
CA ALA A 285 -5.06 14.21 37.55
C ALA A 285 -4.47 14.58 38.92
N MET A 286 -3.14 14.52 39.05
CA MET A 286 -2.49 15.05 40.24
C MET A 286 -2.61 16.57 40.24
N VAL A 287 -2.92 17.08 41.43
CA VAL A 287 -2.95 18.49 41.82
C VAL A 287 -1.59 19.16 41.57
#